data_AF-A0A8D8FDB2-F1
#
_entry.id   AF-A0A8D8FDB2-F1
#
_cell.length_a   1.000
_cell.length_b   1.000
_cell.length_c   1.000
_cell.angle_alpha   90.00
_cell.angle_beta   90.00
_cell.angle_gamma   90.00
#
_symmetry.space_group_name_H-M   'P 1'
#
loop_
_entity.id
_entity.type
_entity.pdbx_description
1 polymer ?
#
loop_
_entity_poly.entity_id
_entity_poly.type
_entity_poly.pdbx_seq_one_letter_code
_entity_poly.pdbx_strand_id
1 'polypeptide(L)'
;TLTSDVTLFNKNDEIEFVDNYVEFVSATDVTLSDMNVRAVETHVTRRTKPVIVPANNGKSVSFMIKAKKLGEIAIKFEAVNTLKSDSVEHILRVVPESHLHELNEARYIDLSETNYQKFDISINIPRNVDEGSVSVKFILDRMF
;
A
#
# COMPACT_ATOMS: atom_id res chain seq x y z
N THR A 1 5.87 -32.97 14.62
CA THR A 1 6.09 -31.63 14.04
C THR A 1 5.34 -31.57 12.73
N LEU A 2 4.70 -30.45 12.43
CA LEU A 2 3.94 -30.25 11.20
C LEU A 2 4.61 -29.13 10.41
N THR A 3 4.87 -29.35 9.13
CA THR A 3 5.31 -28.27 8.24
C THR A 3 4.08 -27.55 7.73
N SER A 4 4.05 -26.24 7.90
CA SER A 4 3.01 -25.37 7.37
C SER A 4 3.65 -24.33 6.47
N ASP A 5 3.10 -24.15 5.29
CA ASP A 5 3.49 -23.12 4.34
C ASP A 5 2.64 -21.88 4.63
N VAL A 6 3.31 -20.79 5.03
CA VAL A 6 2.64 -19.51 5.28
C VAL A 6 2.90 -18.59 4.09
N THR A 7 1.84 -18.10 3.47
CA THR A 7 1.86 -17.29 2.26
C THR A 7 1.27 -15.91 2.51
N LEU A 8 2.01 -14.86 2.13
CA LEU A 8 1.52 -13.50 2.07
C LEU A 8 1.19 -13.12 0.62
N PHE A 9 0.01 -12.58 0.38
CA PHE A 9 -0.45 -12.19 -0.96
C PHE A 9 -0.41 -10.68 -1.16
N ASN A 10 0.06 -10.27 -2.34
CA ASN A 10 0.01 -8.90 -2.86
C ASN A 10 -1.00 -8.86 -4.02
N LYS A 11 -2.30 -8.96 -3.71
CA LYS A 11 -3.36 -9.13 -4.74
C LYS A 11 -3.56 -7.90 -5.63
N ASN A 12 -3.38 -6.71 -5.07
CA ASN A 12 -3.70 -5.43 -5.71
C ASN A 12 -2.44 -4.65 -6.14
N ASP A 13 -1.27 -5.27 -6.06
CA ASP A 13 0.03 -4.61 -6.25
C ASP A 13 0.25 -3.36 -5.37
N GLU A 14 -0.20 -3.42 -4.11
CA GLU A 14 -0.16 -2.30 -3.16
C GLU A 14 1.06 -2.36 -2.23
N ILE A 15 1.77 -3.50 -2.22
CA ILE A 15 2.97 -3.72 -1.43
C ILE A 15 4.10 -4.26 -2.31
N GLU A 16 5.33 -4.11 -1.84
CA GLU A 16 6.53 -4.68 -2.42
C GLU A 16 7.18 -5.60 -1.37
N PHE A 17 7.65 -6.77 -1.79
CA PHE A 17 8.41 -7.67 -0.92
C PHE A 17 9.88 -7.25 -0.92
N VAL A 18 10.40 -6.87 0.25
CA VAL A 18 11.76 -6.34 0.41
C VAL A 18 12.74 -7.45 0.81
N ASP A 19 12.25 -8.64 1.15
CA ASP A 19 13.15 -9.76 1.40
C ASP A 19 13.80 -10.24 0.09
N ASN A 20 15.14 -10.15 0.04
CA ASN A 20 15.98 -10.60 -1.07
C ASN A 20 16.04 -12.13 -1.18
N TYR A 21 14.90 -12.82 -1.07
CA TYR A 21 14.82 -14.22 -1.41
C TYR A 21 14.52 -14.33 -2.91
N VAL A 22 15.54 -14.66 -3.69
CA VAL A 22 15.37 -15.00 -5.10
C VAL A 22 14.47 -16.23 -5.14
N GLU A 23 13.19 -16.05 -5.49
CA GLU A 23 12.45 -17.17 -6.04
C GLU A 23 13.09 -17.42 -7.39
N PHE A 24 13.71 -18.59 -7.56
CA PHE A 24 13.98 -19.10 -8.90
C PHE A 24 12.62 -19.34 -9.56
N VAL A 25 12.05 -18.28 -10.15
CA VAL A 25 10.96 -18.40 -11.09
C VAL A 25 11.60 -19.10 -12.29
N SER A 26 11.20 -20.34 -12.56
CA SER A 26 11.53 -21.00 -13.82
C SER A 26 10.86 -20.19 -14.93
N ALA A 27 11.53 -19.15 -15.38
CA ALA A 27 11.22 -18.49 -16.63
C ALA A 27 11.61 -19.50 -17.71
N THR A 28 10.62 -20.20 -18.26
CA THR A 28 10.78 -21.15 -19.36
C THR A 28 11.19 -20.48 -20.68
N ASP A 29 11.81 -19.30 -20.68
CA ASP A 29 12.37 -18.67 -21.88
C ASP A 29 13.33 -17.50 -21.55
N VAL A 30 14.41 -17.77 -20.80
CA VAL A 30 15.56 -16.84 -20.76
C VAL A 30 16.81 -17.58 -21.16
N THR A 31 17.15 -17.49 -22.45
CA THR A 31 18.46 -17.87 -22.96
C THR A 31 19.51 -16.95 -22.34
N LEU A 32 20.48 -17.54 -21.64
CA LEU A 32 21.58 -16.86 -20.92
C LEU A 32 22.63 -16.24 -21.88
N SER A 33 22.20 -15.49 -22.90
CA SER A 33 23.10 -14.91 -23.91
C SER A 33 23.29 -13.39 -23.80
N ASP A 34 22.54 -12.70 -22.94
CA ASP A 34 22.47 -11.25 -22.98
C ASP A 34 22.87 -10.71 -21.60
N MET A 35 24.18 -10.45 -21.44
CA MET A 35 24.74 -9.65 -20.34
C MET A 35 24.32 -8.19 -20.45
N ASN A 36 23.01 -7.94 -20.39
CA ASN A 36 22.45 -6.65 -20.06
C ASN A 36 21.24 -6.92 -19.16
N VAL A 37 21.53 -7.17 -17.88
CA VAL A 37 20.53 -7.42 -16.85
C VAL A 37 19.74 -6.13 -16.64
N ARG A 38 18.83 -5.83 -17.56
CA ARG A 38 17.67 -5.01 -17.25
C ARG A 38 16.92 -5.82 -16.23
N ALA A 39 16.88 -5.34 -14.99
CA ALA A 39 16.06 -5.93 -13.95
C ALA A 39 14.67 -6.12 -14.55
N VAL A 40 14.30 -7.37 -14.84
CA VAL A 40 12.93 -7.70 -15.18
C VAL A 40 12.20 -7.49 -13.87
N GLU A 41 11.48 -6.36 -13.77
CA GLU A 41 10.59 -6.09 -12.65
C GLU A 41 9.51 -7.16 -12.66
N THR A 42 9.81 -8.27 -12.00
CA THR A 42 8.85 -9.34 -11.78
C THR A 42 7.93 -8.85 -10.68
N HIS A 43 6.70 -8.50 -11.03
CA HIS A 43 5.66 -8.23 -10.05
C HIS A 43 5.36 -9.52 -9.27
N VAL A 44 6.02 -9.66 -8.12
CA VAL A 44 5.78 -10.79 -7.23
C VAL A 44 4.43 -10.61 -6.54
N THR A 45 3.49 -11.48 -6.86
CA THR A 45 2.10 -11.42 -6.37
C THR A 45 1.89 -12.15 -5.04
N ARG A 46 2.86 -12.97 -4.61
CA ARG A 46 2.82 -13.67 -3.31
C ARG A 46 4.22 -14.09 -2.86
N ARG A 47 4.38 -14.32 -1.55
CA ARG A 47 5.57 -14.93 -0.96
C ARG A 47 5.21 -16.01 0.04
N THR A 48 5.84 -17.16 -0.06
CA THR A 48 5.61 -18.31 0.83
C THR A 48 6.85 -18.64 1.65
N LYS A 49 6.67 -18.87 2.96
CA LYS A 49 7.72 -19.31 3.88
C LYS A 49 7.32 -20.64 4.53
N PRO A 50 8.08 -21.73 4.32
CA PRO A 50 7.82 -23.02 4.96
C PRO A 50 8.28 -22.99 6.42
N VAL A 51 7.43 -23.44 7.32
CA VAL A 51 7.63 -23.29 8.77
C VAL A 51 7.30 -24.60 9.48
N ILE A 52 8.30 -25.18 10.14
CA ILE A 52 8.12 -26.38 10.97
C ILE A 52 7.62 -25.97 12.35
N VAL A 53 6.42 -26.44 12.71
CA VAL A 53 5.74 -26.16 13.97
C VAL A 53 5.73 -27.42 14.85
N PRO A 54 6.29 -27.38 16.08
CA PRO A 54 6.20 -28.48 17.04
C PRO A 54 4.77 -28.70 17.55
N ALA A 55 4.48 -29.91 18.04
CA ALA A 55 3.18 -30.18 18.63
C ALA A 55 2.95 -29.28 19.85
N ASN A 56 1.71 -28.79 20.02
CA ASN A 56 1.28 -27.93 21.12
C ASN A 56 2.13 -26.65 21.31
N ASN A 57 2.79 -26.17 20.25
CA ASN A 57 3.58 -24.94 20.26
C ASN A 57 3.23 -24.06 19.07
N GLY A 58 3.43 -22.75 19.22
CA GLY A 58 3.33 -21.78 18.15
C GLY A 58 4.68 -21.47 17.51
N LYS A 59 4.66 -20.92 16.29
CA LYS A 59 5.85 -20.37 15.64
C LYS A 59 5.51 -19.11 14.88
N SER A 60 6.30 -18.06 15.10
CA SER A 60 6.12 -16.77 14.42
C SER A 60 6.77 -16.78 13.04
N VAL A 61 6.13 -16.07 12.11
CA VAL A 61 6.59 -15.86 10.73
C VAL A 61 6.45 -14.39 10.41
N SER A 62 7.48 -13.81 9.80
CA SER A 62 7.51 -12.39 9.46
C SER A 62 7.85 -12.20 7.99
N PHE A 63 7.21 -11.22 7.38
CA PHE A 63 7.45 -10.79 6.00
C PHE A 63 7.90 -9.34 6.02
N MET A 64 8.96 -9.03 5.26
CA MET A 64 9.43 -7.66 5.13
C MET A 64 8.80 -7.07 3.87
N ILE A 65 7.96 -6.07 4.07
CA ILE A 65 7.21 -5.43 3.00
C ILE A 65 7.39 -3.92 3.03
N LYS A 66 7.23 -3.29 1.88
CA LYS A 66 7.14 -1.84 1.72
C LYS A 66 5.80 -1.50 1.09
N ALA A 67 5.08 -0.55 1.67
CA ALA A 67 3.84 -0.04 1.08
C ALA A 67 4.15 0.83 -0.15
N LYS A 68 3.36 0.68 -1.22
CA LYS A 68 3.46 1.50 -2.44
C LYS A 68 2.55 2.72 -2.43
N LYS A 69 1.56 2.77 -1.53
CA LYS A 69 0.58 3.86 -1.44
C LYS A 69 0.21 4.20 0.01
N LEU A 70 -0.33 5.40 0.20
CA LEU A 70 -0.97 5.84 1.43
C LEU A 70 -2.41 5.30 1.51
N GLY A 71 -2.97 5.31 2.72
CA GLY A 71 -4.35 4.90 2.98
C GLY A 71 -4.47 3.47 3.45
N GLU A 72 -5.62 2.85 3.18
CA GLU A 72 -5.91 1.48 3.59
C GLU A 72 -5.38 0.48 2.54
N ILE A 73 -4.58 -0.48 3.00
CA ILE A 73 -4.03 -1.58 2.22
C ILE A 73 -4.52 -2.89 2.82
N ALA A 74 -5.13 -3.74 2.00
CA ALA A 74 -5.56 -5.07 2.44
C ALA A 74 -4.41 -6.09 2.30
N ILE A 75 -4.11 -6.78 3.39
CA ILE A 75 -3.05 -7.78 3.46
C ILE A 75 -3.67 -9.14 3.80
N LYS A 76 -3.47 -10.14 2.94
CA LYS A 76 -3.95 -11.51 3.16
C LYS A 76 -2.79 -12.46 3.47
N PHE A 77 -2.94 -13.20 4.55
CA PHE A 77 -2.10 -14.34 4.91
C PHE A 77 -2.89 -15.65 4.77
N GLU A 78 -2.23 -16.71 4.34
CA GLU A 78 -2.77 -18.06 4.28
C GLU A 78 -1.74 -19.05 4.81
N ALA A 79 -2.14 -19.92 5.73
CA ALA A 79 -1.30 -20.98 6.27
C ALA A 79 -1.89 -22.32 5.87
N VAL A 80 -1.16 -23.09 5.06
CA VAL A 80 -1.59 -24.40 4.58
C VAL A 80 -0.64 -25.46 5.12
N ASN A 81 -1.19 -26.57 5.59
CA ASN A 81 -0.45 -27.79 5.87
C ASN A 81 -1.19 -29.01 5.30
N THR A 82 -0.65 -30.20 5.52
CA THR A 82 -1.23 -31.45 4.98
C THR A 82 -2.60 -31.81 5.54
N LEU A 83 -3.02 -31.19 6.65
CA LEU A 83 -4.26 -31.52 7.36
C LEU A 83 -5.31 -30.42 7.28
N LYS A 84 -4.91 -29.15 7.28
CA LYS A 84 -5.77 -27.98 7.36
C LYS A 84 -5.19 -26.78 6.63
N SER A 85 -6.07 -25.86 6.26
CA SER A 85 -5.74 -24.51 5.79
C SER A 85 -6.44 -23.49 6.69
N ASP A 86 -5.80 -22.36 6.92
CA ASP A 86 -6.36 -21.18 7.58
C ASP A 86 -5.95 -19.90 6.83
N SER A 87 -6.76 -18.86 6.90
CA SER A 87 -6.45 -17.58 6.25
C SER A 87 -6.99 -16.40 7.02
N VAL A 88 -6.22 -15.31 7.03
CA VAL A 88 -6.60 -14.05 7.65
C VAL A 88 -6.35 -12.89 6.69
N GLU A 89 -7.29 -11.96 6.65
CA GLU A 89 -7.17 -10.70 5.92
C GLU A 89 -7.23 -9.55 6.91
N HIS A 90 -6.28 -8.62 6.79
CA HIS A 90 -6.13 -7.50 7.71
C HIS A 90 -5.91 -6.20 6.92
N ILE A 91 -6.50 -5.11 7.39
CA ILE A 91 -6.31 -3.77 6.81
C ILE A 91 -5.13 -3.08 7.51
N LEU A 92 -4.10 -2.71 6.75
CA LEU A 92 -3.00 -1.87 7.19
C LEU A 92 -3.29 -0.42 6.79
N ARG A 93 -3.35 0.47 7.77
CA ARG A 93 -3.47 1.92 7.52
C ARG A 93 -2.08 2.54 7.40
N VAL A 94 -1.73 2.92 6.18
CA VAL A 94 -0.48 3.61 5.85
C VAL A 94 -0.71 5.12 5.91
N VAL A 95 0.06 5.79 6.75
CA VAL A 95 0.04 7.25 6.90
C VAL A 95 1.35 7.84 6.38
N PRO A 96 1.34 9.08 5.88
CA PRO A 96 2.57 9.78 5.52
C PRO A 96 3.48 9.94 6.75
N GLU A 97 4.78 10.11 6.51
CA GLU A 97 5.75 10.42 7.57
C GLU A 97 5.60 11.87 8.03
N SER A 98 5.29 12.77 7.10
CA SER A 98 5.14 14.19 7.36
C SER A 98 3.91 14.51 8.22
N HIS A 99 4.01 15.57 9.01
CA HIS A 99 2.88 16.09 9.78
C HIS A 99 1.79 16.65 8.86
N LEU A 100 0.53 16.43 9.25
CA LEU A 100 -0.61 17.00 8.54
C LEU A 100 -0.62 18.53 8.68
N HIS A 101 -0.62 19.22 7.55
CA HIS A 101 -0.81 20.66 7.47
C HIS A 101 -2.16 20.97 6.82
N GLU A 102 -3.10 21.51 7.59
CA GLU A 102 -4.39 21.97 7.08
C GLU A 102 -4.41 23.49 6.94
N LEU A 103 -4.78 23.97 5.77
CA LEU A 103 -5.05 25.39 5.51
C LEU A 103 -6.51 25.52 5.10
N ASN A 104 -7.27 26.27 5.88
CA ASN A 104 -8.66 26.58 5.58
C ASN A 104 -8.79 28.06 5.19
N GLU A 105 -9.33 28.32 4.00
CA GLU A 105 -9.69 29.65 3.54
C GLU A 105 -11.20 29.70 3.27
N ALA A 106 -11.91 30.53 4.04
CA ALA A 106 -13.34 30.75 3.88
C ALA A 106 -13.60 32.12 3.24
N ARG A 107 -14.55 32.16 2.29
CA ARG A 107 -15.03 33.39 1.65
C ARG A 107 -16.54 33.47 1.80
N TYR A 108 -17.01 34.63 2.25
CA TYR A 108 -18.43 34.92 2.32
C TYR A 108 -18.92 35.44 0.97
N ILE A 109 -20.08 34.95 0.52
CA ILE A 109 -20.70 35.33 -0.74
C ILE A 109 -21.94 36.15 -0.42
N ASP A 110 -21.95 37.41 -0.86
CA ASP A 110 -23.12 38.30 -0.78
C ASP A 110 -23.43 38.86 -2.16
N LEU A 111 -24.66 38.64 -2.62
CA LEU A 111 -25.16 39.09 -3.91
C LEU A 111 -26.29 40.13 -3.76
N SER A 112 -26.41 40.76 -2.60
CA SER A 112 -27.41 41.79 -2.33
C SER A 112 -27.26 43.02 -3.23
N GLU A 113 -26.02 43.40 -3.54
CA GLU A 113 -25.68 44.59 -4.36
C GLU A 113 -25.21 44.26 -5.78
N THR A 114 -24.82 43.01 -6.04
CA THR A 114 -24.31 42.56 -7.35
C THR A 114 -24.89 41.22 -7.77
N ASN A 115 -25.07 41.01 -9.07
CA ASN A 115 -25.58 39.75 -9.61
C ASN A 115 -24.52 38.62 -9.63
N TYR A 116 -23.25 38.95 -9.39
CA TYR A 116 -22.15 37.98 -9.32
C TYR A 116 -21.01 38.51 -8.44
N GLN A 117 -20.26 37.57 -7.87
CA GLN A 117 -18.98 37.80 -7.20
C GLN A 117 -17.96 36.78 -7.75
N LYS A 118 -16.70 37.20 -7.87
CA LYS A 118 -15.60 36.35 -8.32
C LYS A 118 -14.52 36.33 -7.24
N PHE A 119 -14.06 35.14 -6.87
CA PHE A 119 -12.96 34.92 -5.94
C PHE A 119 -11.85 34.16 -6.65
N ASP A 120 -10.63 34.71 -6.60
CA ASP A 120 -9.42 33.99 -7.01
C ASP A 120 -8.79 33.38 -5.75
N ILE A 121 -8.75 32.04 -5.68
CA ILE A 121 -8.25 31.28 -4.53
C ILE A 121 -6.92 30.65 -4.91
N SER A 122 -5.86 31.04 -4.20
CA SER A 122 -4.49 30.54 -4.43
C SER A 122 -4.19 29.34 -3.56
N ILE A 123 -3.97 28.18 -4.17
CA ILE A 123 -3.62 26.93 -3.46
C ILE A 123 -2.10 26.87 -3.31
N ASN A 124 -1.58 27.32 -2.17
CA ASN A 124 -0.14 27.31 -1.87
C ASN A 124 0.28 25.97 -1.25
N ILE A 125 0.68 25.00 -2.09
CA ILE A 125 1.20 23.71 -1.64
C ILE A 125 2.70 23.85 -1.31
N PRO A 126 3.14 23.50 -0.08
CA PRO A 126 4.57 23.50 0.26
C PRO A 126 5.38 22.58 -0.67
N ARG A 127 6.65 22.92 -0.91
CA ARG A 127 7.50 22.12 -1.82
C ARG A 127 7.90 20.76 -1.26
N ASN A 128 7.84 20.59 0.06
CA ASN A 128 8.28 19.41 0.79
C ASN A 128 7.11 18.51 1.21
N VAL A 129 6.08 18.41 0.36
CA VAL A 129 4.92 17.56 0.64
C VAL A 129 5.18 16.13 0.16
N ASP A 130 4.78 15.16 0.97
CA ASP A 130 4.88 13.75 0.63
C ASP A 130 4.03 13.44 -0.61
N GLU A 131 4.56 12.67 -1.54
CA GLU A 131 3.86 12.33 -2.78
C GLU A 131 2.51 11.65 -2.49
N GLY A 132 1.45 12.11 -3.18
CA GLY A 132 0.08 11.58 -3.00
C GLY A 132 -0.63 12.03 -1.71
N SER A 133 -0.02 12.86 -0.87
CA SER A 133 -0.63 13.33 0.39
C SER A 133 -1.50 14.59 0.25
N VAL A 134 -1.41 15.31 -0.89
CA VAL A 134 -2.17 16.56 -1.12
C VAL A 134 -3.65 16.25 -1.31
N SER A 135 -4.50 16.89 -0.50
CA SER A 135 -5.96 16.88 -0.68
C SER A 135 -6.53 18.30 -0.54
N VAL A 136 -7.39 18.70 -1.47
CA VAL A 136 -8.08 19.99 -1.45
C VAL A 136 -9.58 19.73 -1.44
N LYS A 137 -10.29 20.33 -0.48
CA LYS A 137 -11.74 20.20 -0.35
C LYS A 137 -12.39 21.57 -0.42
N PHE A 138 -13.34 21.73 -1.34
CA PHE A 138 -14.21 22.90 -1.41
C PHE A 138 -15.55 22.57 -0.76
N ILE A 139 -16.04 23.48 0.08
CA ILE A 139 -17.35 23.37 0.74
C ILE A 139 -18.06 24.71 0.53
N LEU A 140 -19.25 24.65 -0.07
CA LEU A 140 -20.19 25.76 -0.09
C LEU A 140 -21.27 25.48 0.93
N ASP A 141 -21.28 26.25 2.01
CA ASP A 141 -22.34 26.20 3.01
C ASP A 141 -23.26 27.40 2.84
N ARG A 142 -24.56 27.14 2.86
CA ARG A 142 -25.58 28.18 2.84
C ARG A 142 -26.00 28.38 4.29
N MET A 143 -25.43 29.39 4.96
CA MET A 143 -25.97 29.80 6.26
C MET A 143 -27.44 30.20 6.06
N PHE A 144 -28.33 29.48 6.75
CA PHE A 144 -29.75 29.79 6.86
C PHE A 144 -30.01 30.66 8.08
#